data_AF-A0A109Z077-F1
#
_entry.id   AF-A0A109Z077-F1
#
_cell.length_a   1.000
_cell.length_b   1.000
_cell.length_c   1.000
_cell.angle_alpha   90.00
_cell.angle_beta   90.00
_cell.angle_gamma   90.00
#
_symmetry.space_group_name_H-M   'P 1'
#
loop_
_entity.id
_entity.type
_entity.pdbx_description
1 polymer ?
#
loop_
_entity_poly.entity_id
_entity_poly.type
_entity_poly.pdbx_seq_one_letter_code
_entity_poly.pdbx_strand_id
1 'polypeptide(L)'
;MNNLPVIRSPWRIVILVLGFTFLYAPMLMLVIYSFNSSKLVTVWAGWSTRWYGELFRDSAMMSAVGLSLTIAACAATMAAILGTIAAVVMVRFGRFRGSNGFAFMITAPLVMPDVITGLSLLLLFVALGHAIGWPSDRGMLTIWLAHVTFCTAYVAVVISSRLRELDRSIEEAAMDLGATPLKVFFVITLPMIMPAVVSGWLLAFTLSLDDLVIASFVSGPGATTLPMLVFSSVRMGVNPEINALATLILGVVGIVGFIAWYLMARTEKQRIRDIQRARRD
;
A
#
# COMPACT_ATOMS: atom_id res chain seq x y z
N MET A 1 0.44 -26.53 -22.99
CA MET A 1 0.95 -25.71 -21.87
C MET A 1 2.40 -25.34 -22.20
N ASN A 2 2.64 -24.05 -22.45
CA ASN A 2 3.92 -23.35 -22.57
C ASN A 2 5.13 -24.08 -23.21
N ASN A 3 5.20 -24.08 -24.54
CA ASN A 3 6.49 -23.99 -25.24
C ASN A 3 6.73 -22.51 -25.58
N LEU A 4 6.93 -21.67 -24.55
CA LEU A 4 7.59 -20.39 -24.79
C LEU A 4 9.03 -20.73 -25.19
N PRO A 5 9.56 -20.24 -26.33
CA PRO A 5 10.96 -20.45 -26.67
C PRO A 5 11.78 -19.81 -25.55
N VAL A 6 12.39 -20.65 -24.71
CA VAL A 6 13.32 -20.20 -23.68
C VAL A 6 14.59 -19.81 -24.42
N ILE A 7 14.61 -18.59 -24.93
CA ILE A 7 15.82 -17.98 -25.48
C ILE A 7 16.74 -17.79 -24.28
N ARG A 8 17.58 -18.81 -24.01
CA ARG A 8 18.64 -18.80 -23.00
C ARG A 8 19.76 -17.89 -23.49
N SER A 9 19.48 -16.59 -23.55
CA SER A 9 20.51 -15.59 -23.84
C SER A 9 21.27 -15.27 -22.54
N PRO A 10 22.60 -15.42 -22.51
CA PRO A 10 23.40 -15.09 -21.32
C PRO A 10 23.21 -13.62 -20.91
N TRP A 11 22.95 -12.73 -21.87
CA TRP A 11 22.67 -11.31 -21.61
C TRP A 11 21.44 -11.07 -20.73
N ARG A 12 20.39 -11.90 -20.86
CA ARG A 12 19.19 -11.78 -20.01
C ARG A 12 19.51 -12.11 -18.56
N ILE A 13 20.32 -13.14 -18.34
CA ILE A 13 20.77 -13.54 -17.00
C ILE A 13 21.63 -12.44 -16.40
N VAL A 14 22.58 -11.88 -17.18
CA VAL A 14 23.43 -10.77 -16.73
C VAL A 14 22.61 -9.54 -16.32
N ILE A 15 21.63 -9.13 -17.15
CA ILE A 15 20.74 -8.00 -16.83
C ILE A 15 19.93 -8.28 -15.56
N LEU A 16 19.37 -9.48 -15.41
CA LEU A 16 18.61 -9.86 -14.22
C LEU A 16 19.49 -9.86 -12.96
N VAL A 17 20.69 -10.44 -13.03
CA VAL A 17 21.63 -10.49 -11.90
C VAL A 17 22.05 -9.08 -11.51
N LEU A 18 22.47 -8.25 -12.47
CA LEU A 18 22.85 -6.86 -12.19
C LEU A 18 21.68 -6.05 -11.61
N GLY A 19 20.49 -6.18 -12.18
CA GLY A 19 19.29 -5.49 -11.69
C GLY A 19 18.91 -5.90 -10.27
N PHE A 20 18.88 -7.20 -9.98
CA PHE A 20 18.58 -7.70 -8.64
C PHE A 20 19.68 -7.37 -7.64
N THR A 21 20.95 -7.48 -8.00
CA THR A 21 22.04 -7.07 -7.12
C THR A 21 21.96 -5.58 -6.80
N PHE A 22 21.72 -4.72 -7.79
CA PHE A 22 21.56 -3.29 -7.57
C PHE A 22 20.40 -2.96 -6.63
N LEU A 23 19.26 -3.64 -6.77
CA LEU A 23 18.08 -3.43 -5.93
C LEU A 23 18.27 -3.96 -4.51
N TYR A 24 18.79 -5.19 -4.37
CA TYR A 24 18.86 -5.89 -3.09
C TYR A 24 20.14 -5.59 -2.29
N ALA A 25 21.24 -5.19 -2.92
CA ALA A 25 22.50 -4.93 -2.20
C ALA A 25 22.37 -3.84 -1.13
N PRO A 26 21.71 -2.68 -1.35
CA PRO A 26 21.52 -1.68 -0.30
C PRO A 26 20.70 -2.21 0.87
N MET A 27 19.63 -2.98 0.60
CA MET A 27 18.82 -3.60 1.65
C MET A 27 19.63 -4.62 2.47
N LEU A 28 20.43 -5.45 1.80
CA LEU A 28 21.33 -6.40 2.47
C LEU A 28 22.39 -5.68 3.31
N MET A 29 22.92 -4.55 2.84
CA MET A 29 23.83 -3.71 3.63
C MET A 29 23.15 -3.21 4.91
N LEU A 30 21.91 -2.72 4.85
CA LEU A 30 21.17 -2.34 6.06
C LEU A 30 21.04 -3.50 7.05
N VAL A 31 20.77 -4.71 6.54
CA VAL A 31 20.70 -5.93 7.37
C VAL A 31 22.06 -6.26 7.97
N ILE A 32 23.16 -6.17 7.23
CA ILE A 32 24.50 -6.46 7.75
C ILE A 32 24.90 -5.43 8.81
N TYR A 33 24.69 -4.14 8.54
CA TYR A 33 25.03 -3.06 9.46
C TYR A 33 24.11 -2.96 10.68
N SER A 34 22.94 -3.61 10.67
CA SER A 34 22.09 -3.69 11.87
C SER A 34 22.73 -4.53 12.97
N PHE A 35 23.63 -5.44 12.60
CA PHE A 35 24.43 -6.22 13.54
C PHE A 35 25.77 -5.55 13.91
N ASN A 36 26.04 -4.33 13.48
CA ASN A 36 27.29 -3.65 13.83
C ASN A 36 27.23 -3.12 15.28
N SER A 37 28.23 -3.43 16.10
CA SER A 37 28.34 -2.96 17.49
C SER A 37 28.70 -1.47 17.63
N SER A 38 29.18 -0.84 16.56
CA SER A 38 29.64 0.54 16.54
C SER A 38 28.50 1.56 16.58
N LYS A 39 28.73 2.70 17.25
CA LYS A 39 27.86 3.89 17.18
C LYS A 39 27.98 4.63 15.85
N LEU A 40 29.11 4.48 15.16
CA LEU A 40 29.33 5.00 13.82
C LEU A 40 29.01 3.89 12.82
N VAL A 41 27.95 4.07 12.04
CA VAL A 41 27.50 3.10 11.03
C VAL A 41 28.62 2.75 10.04
N THR A 42 29.53 3.68 9.77
CA THR A 42 30.65 3.54 8.83
C THR A 42 31.84 2.76 9.37
N VAL A 43 31.94 2.52 10.68
CA VAL A 43 33.07 1.83 11.31
C VAL A 43 32.60 0.49 11.84
N TRP A 44 33.16 -0.61 11.33
CA TRP A 44 32.84 -1.95 11.81
C TRP A 44 33.57 -2.25 13.12
N ALA A 45 32.85 -2.41 14.22
CA ALA A 45 33.43 -2.70 15.54
C ALA A 45 33.12 -4.12 16.06
N GLY A 46 32.38 -4.93 15.30
CA GLY A 46 32.03 -6.32 15.65
C GLY A 46 30.53 -6.62 15.52
N TRP A 47 30.15 -7.87 15.75
CA TRP A 47 28.77 -8.34 15.71
C TRP A 47 28.05 -8.07 17.03
N SER A 48 26.85 -7.48 16.99
CA SER A 48 26.02 -7.20 18.17
C SER A 48 24.54 -7.07 17.79
N THR A 49 23.65 -7.51 18.68
CA THR A 49 22.20 -7.32 18.57
C THR A 49 21.68 -6.18 19.46
N ARG A 50 22.59 -5.37 20.02
CA ARG A 50 22.26 -4.30 20.99
C ARG A 50 21.19 -3.34 20.47
N TRP A 51 21.28 -2.95 19.20
CA TRP A 51 20.39 -1.97 18.60
C TRP A 51 18.94 -2.42 18.50
N TYR A 52 18.67 -3.74 18.47
CA TYR A 52 17.31 -4.26 18.59
C TYR A 52 16.72 -3.97 19.98
N GLY A 53 17.53 -4.12 21.05
CA GLY A 53 17.09 -3.79 22.40
C GLY A 53 16.91 -2.30 22.64
N GLU A 54 17.77 -1.46 22.05
CA GLU A 54 17.67 0.00 22.11
C GLU A 54 16.43 0.49 21.36
N LEU A 55 16.17 -0.07 20.17
CA LEU A 55 14.99 0.22 19.35
C LEU A 55 13.68 0.07 20.13
N PHE A 56 13.52 -1.02 20.90
CA PHE A 56 12.31 -1.23 21.70
C PHE A 56 12.21 -0.31 22.93
N ARG A 57 13.31 0.34 23.32
CA ARG A 57 13.35 1.33 24.41
C ARG A 57 13.15 2.76 23.91
N ASP A 58 13.37 3.01 22.62
CA ASP A 58 13.08 4.30 22.00
C ASP A 58 11.56 4.49 21.85
N SER A 59 10.99 5.26 22.77
CA SER A 59 9.56 5.59 22.78
C SER A 59 9.15 6.43 21.57
N ALA A 60 10.05 7.26 21.02
CA ALA A 60 9.77 8.05 19.81
C ALA A 60 9.68 7.13 18.59
N MET A 61 10.60 6.17 18.45
CA MET A 61 10.55 5.21 17.35
C MET A 61 9.34 4.28 17.45
N MET A 62 9.04 3.74 18.64
CA MET A 62 7.88 2.86 18.83
C MET A 62 6.55 3.60 18.63
N SER A 63 6.44 4.85 19.07
CA SER A 63 5.26 5.66 18.81
C SER A 63 5.09 6.01 17.33
N ALA A 64 6.18 6.31 16.61
CA ALA A 64 6.15 6.56 15.17
C ALA A 64 5.74 5.31 14.37
N VAL A 65 6.25 4.12 14.73
CA VAL A 65 5.83 2.84 14.15
C VAL A 65 4.34 2.59 14.40
N GLY A 66 3.87 2.74 15.64
CA GLY A 66 2.48 2.52 16.00
C GLY A 66 1.54 3.50 15.28
N LEU A 67 1.91 4.77 15.21
CA LEU A 67 1.16 5.81 14.49
C LEU A 67 1.07 5.50 12.99
N SER A 68 2.19 5.17 12.36
CA SER A 68 2.24 4.81 10.93
C SER A 68 1.40 3.59 10.60
N LEU A 69 1.49 2.51 11.38
CA LEU A 69 0.68 1.31 11.19
C LEU A 69 -0.81 1.58 11.36
N THR A 70 -1.17 2.39 12.36
CA THR A 70 -2.57 2.77 12.62
C THR A 70 -3.13 3.61 11.48
N ILE A 71 -2.40 4.65 11.05
CA ILE A 71 -2.80 5.50 9.93
C ILE A 71 -2.92 4.66 8.65
N ALA A 72 -1.94 3.81 8.35
CA ALA A 72 -1.95 2.98 7.15
C ALA A 72 -3.12 1.99 7.12
N ALA A 73 -3.40 1.31 8.23
CA ALA A 73 -4.53 0.39 8.32
C ALA A 73 -5.89 1.11 8.19
N CYS A 74 -6.06 2.24 8.88
CA CYS A 74 -7.29 3.03 8.81
C CYS A 74 -7.48 3.68 7.43
N ALA A 75 -6.42 4.20 6.83
CA ALA A 75 -6.45 4.81 5.51
C ALA A 75 -6.75 3.77 4.42
N ALA A 76 -6.08 2.62 4.45
CA ALA A 76 -6.32 1.52 3.52
C ALA A 76 -7.75 1.00 3.60
N THR A 77 -8.29 0.85 4.81
CA THR A 77 -9.67 0.37 5.02
C THR A 77 -10.69 1.35 4.46
N MET A 78 -10.54 2.64 4.77
CA MET A 78 -11.45 3.67 4.26
C MET A 78 -11.29 3.84 2.74
N ALA A 79 -10.07 3.81 2.21
CA ALA A 79 -9.80 3.87 0.78
C ALA A 79 -10.36 2.66 0.03
N ALA A 80 -10.36 1.47 0.63
CA ALA A 80 -11.00 0.29 0.06
C ALA A 80 -12.52 0.47 -0.04
N ILE A 81 -13.16 1.01 1.00
CA ILE A 81 -14.60 1.27 0.99
C ILE A 81 -14.95 2.34 -0.06
N LEU A 82 -14.33 3.52 0.04
CA LEU A 82 -14.59 4.64 -0.87
C LEU A 82 -14.19 4.33 -2.31
N GLY A 83 -13.06 3.67 -2.50
CA GLY A 83 -12.55 3.26 -3.80
C GLY A 83 -13.44 2.20 -4.46
N THR A 84 -13.98 1.25 -3.69
CA THR A 84 -14.96 0.28 -4.21
C THR A 84 -16.23 0.99 -4.67
N ILE A 85 -16.77 1.89 -3.86
CA ILE A 85 -17.97 2.67 -4.21
C ILE A 85 -17.71 3.49 -5.47
N ALA A 86 -16.59 4.23 -5.52
CA ALA A 86 -16.17 5.01 -6.67
C ALA A 86 -16.04 4.15 -7.94
N ALA A 87 -15.41 2.98 -7.84
CA ALA A 87 -15.23 2.06 -8.96
C ALA A 87 -16.56 1.51 -9.48
N VAL A 88 -17.48 1.12 -8.59
CA VAL A 88 -18.81 0.65 -8.97
C VAL A 88 -19.60 1.75 -9.67
N VAL A 89 -19.58 2.97 -9.14
CA VAL A 89 -20.23 4.13 -9.79
C VAL A 89 -19.65 4.39 -11.18
N MET A 90 -18.31 4.38 -11.31
CA MET A 90 -17.66 4.63 -12.61
C MET A 90 -17.90 3.52 -13.64
N VAL A 91 -17.96 2.26 -13.23
CA VAL A 91 -18.01 1.12 -14.15
C VAL A 91 -19.43 0.61 -14.39
N ARG A 92 -20.31 0.60 -13.38
CA ARG A 92 -21.67 0.03 -13.49
C ARG A 92 -22.73 1.07 -13.84
N PHE A 93 -22.68 2.27 -13.25
CA PHE A 93 -23.71 3.31 -13.46
C PHE A 93 -23.58 4.10 -14.77
N GLY A 94 -22.49 3.92 -15.52
CA GLY A 94 -22.34 4.49 -16.86
C GLY A 94 -22.25 6.03 -16.90
N ARG A 95 -22.73 6.64 -18.00
CA ARG A 95 -22.64 8.08 -18.25
C ARG A 95 -23.80 8.85 -17.61
N PHE A 96 -23.62 9.31 -16.38
CA PHE A 96 -24.50 10.29 -15.74
C PHE A 96 -24.04 11.74 -15.96
N ARG A 97 -24.90 12.73 -15.66
CA ARG A 97 -24.56 14.17 -15.75
C ARG A 97 -23.39 14.48 -14.82
N GLY A 98 -22.23 14.86 -15.37
CA GLY A 98 -21.01 15.11 -14.59
C GLY A 98 -20.08 13.89 -14.43
N SER A 99 -20.38 12.75 -15.05
CA SER A 99 -19.55 11.53 -15.00
C SER A 99 -18.08 11.75 -15.36
N ASN A 100 -17.79 12.57 -16.38
CA ASN A 100 -16.42 12.93 -16.74
C ASN A 100 -15.71 13.74 -15.63
N GLY A 101 -16.42 14.67 -14.99
CA GLY A 101 -15.87 15.46 -13.88
C GLY A 101 -15.59 14.60 -12.64
N PHE A 102 -16.52 13.70 -12.32
CA PHE A 102 -16.33 12.74 -11.23
C PHE A 102 -15.15 11.80 -11.48
N ALA A 103 -15.04 11.25 -12.70
CA ALA A 103 -13.91 10.43 -13.09
C ALA A 103 -12.59 11.21 -12.98
N PHE A 104 -12.57 12.45 -13.48
CA PHE A 104 -11.40 13.33 -13.35
C PHE A 104 -11.02 13.57 -11.90
N MET A 105 -11.98 13.93 -11.03
CA MET A 105 -11.72 14.16 -9.59
C MET A 105 -11.14 12.94 -8.88
N ILE A 106 -11.62 11.73 -9.19
CA ILE A 106 -11.08 10.50 -8.60
C ILE A 106 -9.67 10.22 -9.10
N THR A 107 -9.40 10.43 -10.39
CA THR A 107 -8.09 10.10 -10.97
C THR A 107 -7.06 11.23 -10.86
N ALA A 108 -7.46 12.45 -10.54
CA ALA A 108 -6.59 13.62 -10.47
C ALA A 108 -5.37 13.41 -9.54
N PRO A 109 -5.52 12.82 -8.33
CA PRO A 109 -4.38 12.57 -7.45
C PRO A 109 -3.31 11.63 -8.05
N LEU A 110 -3.64 10.83 -9.06
CA LEU A 110 -2.69 9.89 -9.69
C LEU A 110 -1.70 10.60 -10.63
N VAL A 111 -2.05 11.80 -11.10
CA VAL A 111 -1.23 12.58 -12.03
C VAL A 111 -0.55 13.74 -11.32
N MET A 112 -1.06 14.14 -10.14
CA MET A 112 -0.48 15.21 -9.35
C MET A 112 0.79 14.74 -8.63
N PRO A 113 1.88 15.51 -8.65
CA PRO A 113 3.04 15.27 -7.80
C PRO A 113 2.68 15.31 -6.32
N ASP A 114 3.24 14.40 -5.52
CA ASP A 114 2.93 14.27 -4.08
C ASP A 114 3.17 15.56 -3.30
N VAL A 115 4.19 16.33 -3.68
CA VAL A 115 4.49 17.64 -3.08
C VAL A 115 3.35 18.64 -3.30
N ILE A 116 2.73 18.64 -4.48
CA ILE A 116 1.62 19.54 -4.81
C ILE A 116 0.37 19.11 -4.05
N THR A 117 0.11 17.81 -3.98
CA THR A 117 -1.00 17.24 -3.19
C THR A 117 -0.83 17.57 -1.70
N GLY A 118 0.36 17.39 -1.15
CA GLY A 118 0.66 17.70 0.25
C GLY A 118 0.50 19.19 0.57
N LEU A 119 1.06 20.07 -0.26
CA LEU A 119 0.94 21.51 -0.08
C LEU A 119 -0.50 22.00 -0.22
N SER A 120 -1.25 21.49 -1.21
CA SER A 120 -2.65 21.87 -1.40
C SER A 120 -3.54 21.43 -0.24
N LEU A 121 -3.34 20.23 0.30
CA LEU A 121 -4.05 19.75 1.48
C LEU A 121 -3.67 20.52 2.75
N LEU A 122 -2.41 20.92 2.89
CA LEU A 122 -2.01 21.82 3.97
C LEU A 122 -2.76 23.16 3.90
N LEU A 123 -2.75 23.82 2.74
CA LEU A 123 -3.45 25.07 2.54
C LEU A 123 -4.96 24.92 2.77
N LEU A 124 -5.53 23.78 2.36
CA LEU A 124 -6.92 23.42 2.63
C LEU A 124 -7.18 23.35 4.14
N PHE A 125 -6.41 22.58 4.91
CA PHE A 125 -6.62 22.46 6.35
C PHE A 125 -6.42 23.79 7.10
N VAL A 126 -5.47 24.63 6.68
CA VAL A 126 -5.31 25.98 7.24
C VAL A 126 -6.53 26.86 6.94
N ALA A 127 -7.02 26.83 5.70
CA ALA A 127 -8.20 27.60 5.30
C ALA A 127 -9.47 27.15 6.04
N LEU A 128 -9.68 25.84 6.19
CA LEU A 128 -10.79 25.31 6.99
C LEU A 128 -10.64 25.67 8.48
N GLY A 129 -9.41 25.65 9.03
CA GLY A 129 -9.14 26.10 10.39
C GLY A 129 -9.60 27.53 10.64
N HIS A 130 -9.36 28.44 9.69
CA HIS A 130 -9.83 29.82 9.78
C HIS A 130 -11.34 29.98 9.49
N ALA A 131 -11.90 29.19 8.58
CA ALA A 131 -13.29 29.35 8.14
C ALA A 131 -14.32 28.72 9.09
N ILE A 132 -14.03 27.51 9.59
CA ILE A 132 -14.96 26.72 10.41
C ILE A 132 -14.36 26.30 11.76
N GLY A 133 -13.13 26.72 12.08
CA GLY A 133 -12.46 26.36 13.34
C GLY A 133 -11.92 24.92 13.38
N TRP A 134 -11.90 24.22 12.24
CA TRP A 134 -11.47 22.83 12.16
C TRP A 134 -10.52 22.62 10.98
N PRO A 135 -9.43 21.85 11.11
CA PRO A 135 -8.92 21.26 12.36
C PRO A 135 -8.31 22.35 13.26
N SER A 136 -8.50 22.23 14.58
CA SER A 136 -7.87 23.14 15.56
C SER A 136 -6.35 23.03 15.53
N ASP A 137 -5.86 21.81 15.42
CA ASP A 137 -4.45 21.48 15.24
C ASP A 137 -4.30 20.38 14.18
N ARG A 138 -3.20 20.42 13.43
CA ARG A 138 -2.81 19.32 12.55
C ARG A 138 -2.29 18.14 13.37
N GLY A 139 -2.52 16.92 12.90
CA GLY A 139 -2.13 15.72 13.62
C GLY A 139 -2.46 14.44 12.88
N MET A 140 -2.69 13.36 13.63
CA MET A 140 -3.04 12.04 13.06
C MET A 140 -4.25 12.11 12.10
N LEU A 141 -5.26 12.91 12.44
CA LEU A 141 -6.49 12.98 11.66
C LEU A 141 -6.27 13.64 10.29
N THR A 142 -5.50 14.72 10.22
CA THR A 142 -5.19 15.40 8.95
C THR A 142 -4.34 14.52 8.04
N ILE A 143 -3.41 13.75 8.62
CA ILE A 143 -2.63 12.74 7.89
C ILE A 143 -3.57 11.63 7.36
N TRP A 144 -4.43 11.09 8.22
CA TRP A 144 -5.37 10.05 7.82
C TRP A 144 -6.29 10.50 6.68
N LEU A 145 -6.87 11.70 6.76
CA LEU A 145 -7.71 12.24 5.69
C LEU A 145 -6.94 12.41 4.38
N ALA A 146 -5.73 12.97 4.44
CA ALA A 146 -4.88 13.13 3.27
C ALA A 146 -4.57 11.79 2.60
N HIS A 147 -4.21 10.79 3.40
CA HIS A 147 -3.90 9.44 2.93
C HIS A 147 -5.14 8.73 2.37
N VAL A 148 -6.33 8.92 2.97
CA VAL A 148 -7.59 8.40 2.42
C VAL A 148 -7.87 9.01 1.05
N THR A 149 -7.74 10.34 0.90
CA THR A 149 -7.97 11.03 -0.38
C THR A 149 -7.04 10.49 -1.47
N PHE A 150 -5.75 10.38 -1.18
CA PHE A 150 -4.76 9.87 -2.12
C PHE A 150 -4.98 8.38 -2.44
N CYS A 151 -5.10 7.53 -1.43
CA CYS A 151 -5.22 6.09 -1.60
C CYS A 151 -6.52 5.68 -2.31
N THR A 152 -7.62 6.42 -2.09
CA THR A 152 -8.92 6.13 -2.74
C THR A 152 -8.79 6.13 -4.26
N ALA A 153 -7.97 7.02 -4.83
CA ALA A 153 -7.73 7.09 -6.26
C ALA A 153 -7.10 5.80 -6.80
N TYR A 154 -6.04 5.30 -6.13
CA TYR A 154 -5.36 4.06 -6.51
C TYR A 154 -6.28 2.84 -6.39
N VAL A 155 -7.00 2.74 -5.28
CA VAL A 155 -7.91 1.61 -5.04
C VAL A 155 -9.06 1.61 -6.05
N ALA A 156 -9.63 2.77 -6.34
CA ALA A 156 -10.69 2.90 -7.33
C ALA A 156 -10.24 2.43 -8.71
N VAL A 157 -9.01 2.74 -9.14
CA VAL A 157 -8.46 2.27 -10.42
C VAL A 157 -8.27 0.76 -10.44
N VAL A 158 -7.68 0.18 -9.40
CA VAL A 158 -7.46 -1.28 -9.30
C VAL A 158 -8.79 -2.04 -9.37
N ILE A 159 -9.78 -1.62 -8.60
CA ILE A 159 -11.09 -2.26 -8.57
C ILE A 159 -11.85 -2.03 -9.88
N SER A 160 -11.75 -0.83 -10.47
CA SER A 160 -12.39 -0.53 -11.76
C SER A 160 -11.87 -1.43 -12.88
N SER A 161 -10.57 -1.72 -12.91
CA SER A 161 -9.98 -2.66 -13.87
C SER A 161 -10.63 -4.04 -13.75
N ARG A 162 -10.76 -4.55 -12.52
CA ARG A 162 -11.35 -5.86 -12.26
C ARG A 162 -12.85 -5.91 -12.54
N LEU A 163 -13.60 -4.86 -12.23
CA LEU A 163 -15.03 -4.76 -12.55
C LEU A 163 -15.29 -4.74 -14.06
N ARG A 164 -14.40 -4.14 -14.86
CA ARG A 164 -14.54 -4.11 -16.33
C ARG A 164 -14.32 -5.46 -16.98
N GLU A 165 -13.51 -6.33 -16.36
CA GLU A 165 -13.27 -7.70 -16.84
C GLU A 165 -14.41 -8.66 -16.50
N LEU A 166 -15.23 -8.35 -15.47
CA LEU A 166 -16.36 -9.18 -15.09
C LEU A 166 -17.54 -8.99 -16.04
N ASP A 167 -18.05 -10.11 -16.56
CA ASP A 167 -19.25 -10.13 -17.38
C ASP A 167 -20.48 -9.69 -16.56
N ARG A 168 -21.24 -8.75 -17.11
CA ARG A 168 -22.47 -8.23 -16.52
C ARG A 168 -23.62 -9.23 -16.58
N SER A 169 -23.54 -10.23 -17.47
CA SER A 169 -24.59 -11.26 -17.62
C SER A 169 -24.90 -12.00 -16.32
N ILE A 170 -23.91 -12.19 -15.44
CA ILE A 170 -24.10 -12.85 -14.14
C ILE A 170 -24.94 -11.97 -13.20
N GLU A 171 -24.71 -10.65 -13.21
CA GLU A 171 -25.46 -9.69 -12.41
C GLU A 171 -26.90 -9.55 -12.93
N GLU A 172 -27.06 -9.51 -14.26
CA GLU A 172 -28.36 -9.44 -14.95
C GLU A 172 -29.20 -10.70 -14.69
N ALA A 173 -28.62 -11.89 -14.84
CA ALA A 173 -29.32 -13.15 -14.58
C ALA A 173 -29.80 -13.26 -13.11
N ALA A 174 -29.05 -12.71 -12.16
CA ALA A 174 -29.48 -12.68 -10.77
C ALA A 174 -30.65 -11.73 -10.53
N MET A 175 -30.66 -10.58 -11.23
CA MET A 175 -31.80 -9.64 -11.20
C MET A 175 -33.04 -10.24 -11.86
N ASP A 176 -32.89 -11.00 -12.94
CA ASP A 176 -33.99 -11.72 -13.61
C ASP A 176 -34.63 -12.79 -12.71
N LEU A 177 -33.84 -13.42 -11.83
CA LEU A 177 -34.32 -14.32 -10.78
C LEU A 177 -34.95 -13.60 -9.57
N GLY A 178 -35.11 -12.27 -9.64
CA GLY A 178 -35.77 -11.46 -8.61
C GLY A 178 -34.85 -10.91 -7.51
N ALA A 179 -33.52 -10.99 -7.67
CA ALA A 179 -32.61 -10.37 -6.70
C ALA A 179 -32.57 -8.84 -6.87
N THR A 180 -32.66 -8.10 -5.76
CA THR A 180 -32.53 -6.64 -5.78
C THR A 180 -31.09 -6.22 -6.09
N PRO A 181 -30.83 -5.05 -6.70
CA PRO A 181 -29.47 -4.61 -7.05
C PRO A 181 -28.49 -4.59 -5.86
N LEU A 182 -28.98 -4.22 -4.67
CA LEU A 182 -28.17 -4.23 -3.46
C LEU A 182 -27.79 -5.67 -3.04
N LYS A 183 -28.73 -6.62 -3.17
CA LYS A 183 -28.46 -8.04 -2.91
C LYS A 183 -27.46 -8.60 -3.92
N VAL A 184 -27.63 -8.29 -5.22
CA VAL A 184 -26.67 -8.68 -6.27
C VAL A 184 -25.28 -8.13 -5.97
N PHE A 185 -25.18 -6.87 -5.53
CA PHE A 185 -23.89 -6.29 -5.16
C PHE A 185 -23.19 -7.07 -4.03
N PHE A 186 -23.85 -7.28 -2.88
CA PHE A 186 -23.20 -7.92 -1.73
C PHE A 186 -23.00 -9.43 -1.89
N VAL A 187 -23.87 -10.12 -2.63
CA VAL A 187 -23.86 -11.59 -2.75
C VAL A 187 -23.07 -12.06 -3.97
N ILE A 188 -23.00 -11.26 -5.03
CA ILE A 188 -22.41 -11.67 -6.31
C ILE A 188 -21.24 -10.77 -6.67
N THR A 189 -21.48 -9.47 -6.91
CA THR A 189 -20.43 -8.56 -7.42
C THR A 189 -19.28 -8.43 -6.44
N LEU A 190 -19.55 -8.13 -5.15
CA LEU A 190 -18.54 -7.91 -4.13
C LEU A 190 -17.64 -9.15 -3.94
N PRO A 191 -18.16 -10.37 -3.70
CA PRO A 191 -17.35 -11.59 -3.67
C PRO A 191 -16.47 -11.81 -4.90
N MET A 192 -16.97 -11.53 -6.11
CA MET A 192 -16.18 -11.66 -7.35
C MET A 192 -15.04 -10.64 -7.43
N ILE A 193 -15.22 -9.43 -6.90
CA ILE A 193 -14.15 -8.42 -6.85
C ILE A 193 -13.33 -8.45 -5.56
N MET A 194 -13.65 -9.29 -4.57
CA MET A 194 -12.92 -9.34 -3.29
C MET A 194 -11.40 -9.51 -3.47
N PRO A 195 -10.88 -10.34 -4.38
CA PRO A 195 -9.44 -10.41 -4.62
C PRO A 195 -8.86 -9.05 -5.03
N ALA A 196 -9.59 -8.28 -5.84
CA ALA A 196 -9.22 -6.93 -6.25
C ALA A 196 -9.27 -5.94 -5.08
N VAL A 197 -10.30 -6.03 -4.23
CA VAL A 197 -10.46 -5.19 -3.04
C VAL A 197 -9.31 -5.43 -2.06
N VAL A 198 -8.94 -6.69 -1.82
CA VAL A 198 -7.80 -7.06 -0.96
C VAL A 198 -6.49 -6.57 -1.55
N SER A 199 -6.27 -6.74 -2.87
CA SER A 199 -5.07 -6.19 -3.53
C SER A 199 -5.02 -4.67 -3.47
N GLY A 200 -6.16 -3.99 -3.65
CA GLY A 200 -6.27 -2.54 -3.51
C GLY A 200 -6.00 -2.08 -2.08
N TRP A 201 -6.54 -2.78 -1.08
CA TRP A 201 -6.28 -2.50 0.33
C TRP A 201 -4.80 -2.64 0.67
N LEU A 202 -4.14 -3.71 0.21
CA LEU A 202 -2.70 -3.90 0.42
C LEU A 202 -1.88 -2.79 -0.26
N LEU A 203 -2.24 -2.41 -1.49
CA LEU A 203 -1.61 -1.30 -2.20
C LEU A 203 -1.75 0.01 -1.42
N ALA A 204 -2.96 0.35 -0.97
CA ALA A 204 -3.23 1.55 -0.18
C ALA A 204 -2.48 1.54 1.16
N PHE A 205 -2.40 0.39 1.82
CA PHE A 205 -1.64 0.21 3.05
C PHE A 205 -0.15 0.49 2.82
N THR A 206 0.43 -0.09 1.76
CA THR A 206 1.84 0.13 1.40
C THR A 206 2.12 1.58 1.05
N LEU A 207 1.28 2.20 0.22
CA LEU A 207 1.41 3.61 -0.17
C LEU A 207 1.32 4.53 1.06
N SER A 208 0.38 4.28 1.97
CA SER A 208 0.22 5.07 3.18
C SER A 208 1.35 4.85 4.20
N LEU A 209 1.95 3.65 4.25
CA LEU A 209 2.98 3.32 5.23
C LEU A 209 4.32 3.99 4.89
N ASP A 210 4.63 4.11 3.61
CA ASP A 210 5.88 4.68 3.09
C ASP A 210 5.77 6.17 2.72
N ASP A 211 4.60 6.78 2.87
CA ASP A 211 4.44 8.21 2.55
C ASP A 211 5.19 9.09 3.56
N LEU A 212 6.18 9.81 3.02
CA LEU A 212 6.90 10.88 3.70
C LEU A 212 6.36 12.25 3.29
N VAL A 213 6.05 12.42 2.00
CA VAL A 213 5.88 13.74 1.41
C VAL A 213 4.57 14.36 1.87
N ILE A 214 3.43 13.69 1.66
CA ILE A 214 2.13 14.24 2.04
C ILE A 214 2.05 14.39 3.56
N ALA A 215 2.46 13.35 4.31
CA ALA A 215 2.54 13.33 5.75
C ALA A 215 3.36 14.50 6.33
N SER A 216 4.50 14.86 5.70
CA SER A 216 5.32 16.00 6.15
C SER A 216 4.64 17.35 6.03
N PHE A 217 3.74 17.53 5.06
CA PHE A 217 2.98 18.78 4.90
C PHE A 217 1.78 18.85 5.83
N VAL A 218 1.09 17.74 6.06
CA VAL A 218 -0.20 17.74 6.78
C VAL A 218 -0.10 17.31 8.24
N SER A 219 1.09 16.91 8.71
CA SER A 219 1.34 16.59 10.12
C SER A 219 1.40 17.85 11.01
N GLY A 220 1.33 17.61 12.31
CA GLY A 220 1.51 18.62 13.34
C GLY A 220 2.27 18.07 14.56
N PRO A 221 2.47 18.89 15.59
CA PRO A 221 3.23 18.50 16.78
C PRO A 221 2.70 17.19 17.38
N GLY A 222 3.60 16.26 17.69
CA GLY A 222 3.24 14.96 18.27
C GLY A 222 2.71 13.90 17.29
N ALA A 223 2.54 14.21 15.99
CA ALA A 223 2.09 13.27 14.97
C ALA A 223 3.20 12.94 13.95
N THR A 224 4.34 12.44 14.43
CA THR A 224 5.48 12.07 13.56
C THR A 224 5.36 10.61 13.12
N THR A 225 5.09 10.38 11.85
CA THR A 225 5.10 9.06 11.20
C THR A 225 6.51 8.51 11.09
N LEU A 226 6.60 7.19 10.92
CA LEU A 226 7.87 6.48 10.77
C LEU A 226 8.75 7.02 9.62
N PRO A 227 8.26 7.23 8.38
CA PRO A 227 9.09 7.80 7.32
C PRO A 227 9.65 9.18 7.67
N MET A 228 8.85 10.05 8.31
CA MET A 228 9.29 11.37 8.75
C MET A 228 10.40 11.27 9.80
N LEU A 229 10.25 10.37 10.77
CA LEU A 229 11.25 10.17 11.81
C LEU A 229 12.57 9.66 11.21
N VAL A 230 12.52 8.61 10.37
CA VAL A 230 13.69 8.05 9.70
C VAL A 230 14.39 9.10 8.85
N PHE A 231 13.64 9.88 8.05
CA PHE A 231 14.21 10.93 7.20
C PHE A 231 14.89 12.03 8.02
N SER A 232 14.28 12.45 9.12
CA SER A 232 14.86 13.43 10.05
C SER A 232 16.15 12.90 10.69
N SER A 233 16.13 11.65 11.18
CA SER A 233 17.29 11.02 11.79
C SER A 233 18.46 10.86 10.83
N VAL A 234 18.22 10.46 9.58
CA VAL A 234 19.28 10.36 8.55
C VAL A 234 19.96 11.71 8.30
N ARG A 235 19.19 12.81 8.34
CA ARG A 235 19.74 14.17 8.18
C ARG A 235 20.55 14.66 9.39
N MET A 236 20.17 14.26 10.60
CA MET A 236 20.86 14.66 11.85
C MET A 236 22.05 13.75 12.20
N GLY A 237 22.18 12.60 11.54
CA GLY A 237 23.25 11.62 11.74
C GLY A 237 22.67 10.22 11.81
N VAL A 238 23.18 9.30 10.98
CA VAL A 238 22.62 7.94 10.85
C VAL A 238 22.71 7.20 12.20
N ASN A 239 21.57 6.99 12.84
CA ASN A 239 21.45 6.16 14.03
C ASN A 239 21.42 4.67 13.61
N PRO A 240 22.32 3.82 14.13
CA PRO A 240 22.29 2.37 13.88
C PRO A 240 20.95 1.67 14.20
N GLU A 241 20.11 2.24 15.06
CA GLU A 241 18.76 1.74 15.35
C GLU A 241 17.86 1.68 14.10
N ILE A 242 18.06 2.57 13.13
CA ILE A 242 17.32 2.58 11.86
C ILE A 242 17.60 1.31 11.06
N ASN A 243 18.84 0.80 11.08
CA ASN A 243 19.21 -0.44 10.41
C ASN A 243 18.52 -1.64 11.06
N ALA A 244 18.44 -1.66 12.38
CA ALA A 244 17.72 -2.71 13.13
C ALA A 244 16.22 -2.69 12.78
N LEU A 245 15.61 -1.50 12.74
CA LEU A 245 14.22 -1.35 12.33
C LEU A 245 13.97 -1.78 10.89
N ALA A 246 14.82 -1.34 9.95
CA ALA A 246 14.75 -1.74 8.55
C ALA A 246 14.84 -3.26 8.40
N THR A 247 15.73 -3.91 9.15
CA THR A 247 15.85 -5.38 9.19
C THR A 247 14.58 -6.04 9.68
N LEU A 248 13.96 -5.51 10.74
CA LEU A 248 12.71 -6.03 11.28
C LEU A 248 11.56 -5.88 10.28
N ILE A 249 11.42 -4.71 9.65
CA ILE A 249 10.38 -4.46 8.62
C ILE A 249 10.58 -5.38 7.42
N LEU A 250 11.81 -5.49 6.90
CA LEU A 250 12.13 -6.40 5.80
C LEU A 250 11.84 -7.86 6.17
N GLY A 251 12.15 -8.28 7.40
CA GLY A 251 11.82 -9.60 7.92
C GLY A 251 10.32 -9.86 7.96
N VAL A 252 9.54 -8.92 8.52
CA VAL A 252 8.07 -9.03 8.62
C VAL A 252 7.44 -9.07 7.23
N VAL A 253 7.79 -8.13 6.34
CA VAL A 253 7.26 -8.08 4.97
C VAL A 253 7.66 -9.33 4.19
N GLY A 254 8.90 -9.80 4.34
CA GLY A 254 9.38 -11.04 3.73
C GLY A 254 8.60 -12.27 4.19
N ILE A 255 8.33 -12.40 5.49
CA ILE A 255 7.52 -13.50 6.05
C ILE A 255 6.08 -13.44 5.54
N VAL A 256 5.45 -12.25 5.59
CA VAL A 256 4.07 -12.06 5.09
C VAL A 256 3.98 -12.39 3.60
N GLY A 257 4.93 -11.91 2.80
CA GLY A 257 5.01 -12.22 1.37
C GLY A 257 5.22 -13.71 1.10
N PHE A 258 6.08 -14.37 1.88
CA PHE A 258 6.29 -15.81 1.79
C PHE A 258 5.03 -16.61 2.12
N ILE A 259 4.30 -16.24 3.17
CA ILE A 259 3.03 -16.88 3.55
C ILE A 259 1.99 -16.68 2.43
N ALA A 260 1.84 -15.46 1.92
CA ALA A 260 0.90 -15.15 0.84
C ALA A 260 1.21 -15.98 -0.42
N TRP A 261 2.48 -16.01 -0.84
CA TRP A 261 2.94 -16.84 -1.95
C TRP A 261 2.65 -18.33 -1.70
N TYR A 262 2.92 -18.83 -0.51
CA TYR A 262 2.70 -20.22 -0.15
C TYR A 262 1.21 -20.62 -0.23
N LEU A 263 0.31 -19.75 0.25
CA LEU A 263 -1.13 -19.96 0.16
C LEU A 263 -1.62 -19.92 -1.29
N MET A 264 -1.17 -18.94 -2.08
CA MET A 264 -1.52 -18.84 -3.51
C MET A 264 -0.99 -20.04 -4.33
N ALA A 265 0.21 -20.51 -4.02
CA ALA A 265 0.79 -21.68 -4.66
C ALA A 265 0.00 -22.96 -4.33
N ARG A 266 -0.63 -23.03 -3.14
CA ARG A 266 -1.50 -24.15 -2.76
C ARG A 266 -2.82 -24.13 -3.52
N THR A 267 -3.50 -22.98 -3.58
CA THR A 267 -4.78 -22.86 -4.30
C THR A 267 -4.61 -23.12 -5.80
N GLU A 268 -3.54 -22.62 -6.42
CA GLU A 268 -3.28 -22.88 -7.83
C GLU A 268 -2.99 -24.38 -8.10
N LYS A 269 -2.20 -25.04 -7.23
CA LYS A 269 -1.98 -26.49 -7.33
C LYS A 269 -3.27 -27.29 -7.16
N GLN A 270 -4.17 -26.87 -6.28
CA GLN A 270 -5.48 -27.51 -6.11
C GLN A 270 -6.34 -27.32 -7.36
N ARG A 271 -6.45 -26.09 -7.88
CA ARG A 271 -7.18 -25.78 -9.11
C ARG A 271 -6.71 -26.61 -10.30
N ILE A 272 -5.39 -26.74 -10.49
CA ILE A 272 -4.82 -27.58 -11.56
C ILE A 272 -5.21 -29.06 -11.37
N ARG A 273 -5.20 -29.58 -10.13
CA ARG A 273 -5.62 -30.95 -9.84
C ARG A 273 -7.09 -31.18 -10.13
N ASP A 274 -7.95 -30.23 -9.80
CA ASP A 274 -9.39 -30.32 -10.05
C ASP A 274 -9.70 -30.30 -11.55
N ILE A 275 -9.02 -29.45 -12.32
CA ILE A 275 -9.09 -29.44 -13.79
C ILE A 275 -8.62 -30.78 -14.38
N GLN A 276 -7.57 -31.40 -13.81
CA GLN A 276 -7.08 -32.69 -14.27
C GLN A 276 -8.05 -33.84 -13.95
N ARG A 277 -8.76 -33.78 -12.82
CA ARG A 277 -9.79 -34.76 -12.45
C ARG A 277 -11.01 -34.65 -13.36
N ALA A 278 -11.51 -33.43 -13.59
CA ALA A 278 -12.64 -33.17 -14.48
C ALA A 278 -12.37 -33.49 -15.97
N ARG A 279 -11.11 -33.71 -16.37
CA ARG A 279 -10.74 -34.18 -17.73
C ARG A 279 -10.61 -35.70 -17.84
N ARG A 280 -10.60 -36.41 -16.70
CA ARG A 280 -10.49 -37.89 -16.66
C ARG A 280 -11.84 -38.58 -16.52
N ASP A 281 -12.84 -37.87 -16.02
CA ASP A 281 -14.24 -38.28 -15.99
C ASP A 281 -14.97 -37.83 -17.27
#